data_AF-A0A4R8X0T9-F1
#
_entry.id   AF-A0A4R8X0T9-F1
#
_cell.length_a   1.000
_cell.length_b   1.000
_cell.length_c   1.000
_cell.angle_alpha   90.00
_cell.angle_beta   90.00
_cell.angle_gamma   90.00
#
_symmetry.space_group_name_H-M   'P 1'
#
loop_
_entity.id
_entity.type
_entity.pdbx_description
1 polymer ?
#
loop_
_entity_poly.entity_id
_entity_poly.type
_entity_poly.pdbx_seq_one_letter_code
_entity_poly.pdbx_strand_id
1 'polypeptide(L)'
;MKVIQELETRMHPDAIAGFRLVVAEARVPDSILLPERAMARMLGQVQWILRRVGADGIRLTKAGHLPPAVVVQASTEFDWDWPTGANRESNLLPLAELRAHLRAVGLLRVSKGVLLLTSRGRALAEAPRQLWWHLARTIHLSRKPADSDAINLLLVLIARRGFDEAELFTQMLALGLETLGWVAPDGARLSSHVAMALVAPKWRLLNQLGVFARTPNDYRHWTITPGGAAFARAALQTDVESRDDD
;
A
#
# COMPACT_ATOMS: atom_id res chain seq x y z
N MET A 1 7.58 13.59 10.61
CA MET A 1 6.73 13.31 11.81
C MET A 1 5.33 13.94 11.76
N LYS A 2 5.03 14.74 10.72
CA LYS A 2 3.78 15.48 10.58
C LYS A 2 2.52 14.60 10.60
N VAL A 3 2.54 13.44 9.93
CA VAL A 3 1.38 12.52 9.84
C VAL A 3 0.89 12.05 11.21
N ILE A 4 1.80 11.63 12.10
CA ILE A 4 1.41 11.15 13.44
C ILE A 4 0.82 12.28 14.28
N GLN A 5 1.39 13.48 14.19
CA GLN A 5 0.90 14.67 14.89
C GLN A 5 -0.49 15.08 14.37
N GLU A 6 -0.71 15.05 13.05
CA GLU A 6 -2.01 15.33 12.41
C GLU A 6 -3.10 14.33 12.82
N LEU A 7 -2.77 13.06 13.01
CA LEU A 7 -3.70 12.08 13.57
C LEU A 7 -4.00 12.40 15.03
N GLU A 8 -2.98 12.56 15.87
CA GLU A 8 -3.13 12.79 17.30
C GLU A 8 -3.99 14.02 17.62
N THR A 9 -3.78 15.13 16.91
CA THR A 9 -4.53 16.39 17.13
C THR A 9 -6.03 16.29 16.86
N ARG A 10 -6.46 15.32 16.05
CA ARG A 10 -7.87 15.09 15.71
C ARG A 10 -8.49 13.92 16.49
N MET A 11 -7.68 13.17 17.23
CA MET A 11 -8.20 12.06 18.02
C MET A 11 -8.98 12.55 19.24
N HIS A 12 -10.03 11.79 19.60
CA HIS A 12 -10.75 11.96 20.84
C HIS A 12 -9.77 11.92 22.04
N PRO A 13 -9.88 12.84 23.03
CA PRO A 13 -8.92 12.95 24.13
C PRO A 13 -8.62 11.64 24.85
N ASP A 14 -9.67 10.84 25.12
CA ASP A 14 -9.55 9.55 25.81
C ASP A 14 -8.71 8.51 25.05
N ALA A 15 -8.55 8.67 23.73
CA ALA A 15 -7.77 7.76 22.90
C ALA A 15 -6.29 8.14 22.77
N ILE A 16 -5.91 9.38 23.12
CA ILE A 16 -4.56 9.91 22.88
C ILE A 16 -3.49 9.09 23.62
N ALA A 17 -3.73 8.69 24.86
CA ALA A 17 -2.77 7.91 25.64
C ALA A 17 -2.50 6.53 25.00
N GLY A 18 -3.55 5.82 24.60
CA GLY A 18 -3.44 4.54 23.90
C GLY A 18 -2.76 4.67 22.53
N PHE A 19 -3.10 5.71 21.78
CA PHE A 19 -2.45 6.00 20.49
C PHE A 19 -0.96 6.26 20.64
N ARG A 20 -0.56 7.08 21.62
CA ARG A 20 0.87 7.35 21.90
C ARG A 20 1.64 6.09 22.26
N LEU A 21 1.04 5.16 23.00
CA LEU A 21 1.65 3.85 23.30
C LEU A 21 1.89 3.06 22.01
N VAL A 22 0.87 2.96 21.15
CA VAL A 22 0.97 2.30 19.84
C VAL A 22 2.05 2.92 18.96
N VAL A 23 2.14 4.26 18.93
CA VAL A 23 3.16 4.99 18.17
C VAL A 23 4.57 4.75 18.73
N ALA A 24 4.72 4.71 20.05
CA ALA A 24 5.99 4.41 20.70
C ALA A 24 6.49 3.00 20.33
N GLU A 25 5.60 2.01 20.37
CA GLU A 25 5.88 0.64 19.95
C GLU A 25 6.16 0.51 18.44
N ALA A 26 5.54 1.37 17.61
CA ALA A 26 5.82 1.46 16.18
C ALA A 26 7.21 1.99 15.85
N ARG A 27 7.89 2.64 16.81
CA ARG A 27 9.27 3.15 16.67
C ARG A 27 9.46 3.94 15.38
N VAL A 28 8.47 4.76 15.01
CA VAL A 28 8.45 5.57 13.79
C VAL A 28 9.69 6.48 13.66
N PRO A 29 10.24 7.09 14.72
CA PRO A 29 11.43 7.94 14.59
C PRO A 29 12.75 7.20 14.31
N ASP A 30 12.79 5.88 14.49
CA ASP A 30 14.02 5.10 14.30
C ASP A 30 14.51 5.16 12.85
N SER A 31 15.84 5.18 12.69
CA SER A 31 16.46 5.11 11.38
C SER A 31 16.09 3.82 10.64
N ILE A 32 15.79 3.93 9.35
CA ILE A 32 15.49 2.80 8.48
C ILE A 32 16.78 2.14 8.01
N LEU A 33 17.21 1.11 8.75
CA LEU A 33 18.41 0.32 8.45
C LEU A 33 18.08 -0.96 7.65
N LEU A 34 17.40 -0.79 6.51
CA LEU A 34 17.06 -1.91 5.61
C LEU A 34 18.08 -2.00 4.47
N PRO A 35 18.79 -3.12 4.27
CA PRO A 35 19.76 -3.24 3.19
C PRO A 35 19.06 -3.28 1.83
N GLU A 36 19.73 -2.78 0.79
CA GLU A 36 19.15 -2.65 -0.56
C GLU A 36 18.66 -3.98 -1.14
N ARG A 37 19.35 -5.08 -0.87
CA ARG A 37 18.88 -6.43 -1.26
C ARG A 37 17.51 -6.78 -0.66
N ALA A 38 17.20 -6.31 0.53
CA ALA A 38 15.89 -6.54 1.16
C ALA A 38 14.83 -5.62 0.56
N MET A 39 15.18 -4.36 0.27
CA MET A 39 14.31 -3.46 -0.51
C MET A 39 13.98 -4.04 -1.89
N ALA A 40 14.97 -4.56 -2.62
CA ALA A 40 14.78 -5.15 -3.94
C ALA A 40 13.82 -6.35 -3.91
N ARG A 41 13.92 -7.23 -2.91
CA ARG A 41 12.98 -8.36 -2.75
C ARG A 41 11.54 -7.91 -2.54
N MET A 42 11.32 -6.80 -1.85
CA MET A 42 9.99 -6.21 -1.67
C MET A 42 9.41 -5.64 -2.97
N LEU A 43 10.25 -5.38 -3.98
CA LEU A 43 9.83 -4.66 -5.19
C LEU A 43 9.67 -5.57 -6.41
N GLY A 44 9.71 -6.90 -6.25
CA GLY A 44 9.72 -7.85 -7.37
C GLY A 44 8.62 -7.58 -8.41
N GLN A 45 7.37 -7.54 -7.96
CA GLN A 45 6.19 -7.29 -8.80
C GLN A 45 6.22 -5.90 -9.44
N VAL A 46 6.66 -4.88 -8.69
CA VAL A 46 6.75 -3.49 -9.18
C VAL A 46 7.81 -3.36 -10.26
N GLN A 47 9.02 -3.86 -10.01
CA GLN A 47 10.10 -3.80 -10.99
C GLN A 47 9.78 -4.63 -12.22
N TRP A 48 9.11 -5.78 -12.05
CA TRP A 48 8.64 -6.58 -13.17
C TRP A 48 7.70 -5.79 -14.08
N ILE A 49 6.67 -5.12 -13.55
CA ILE A 49 5.73 -4.38 -14.41
C ILE A 49 6.42 -3.17 -15.08
N LEU A 50 7.32 -2.47 -14.38
CA LEU A 50 8.07 -1.36 -14.96
C LEU A 50 8.98 -1.83 -16.11
N ARG A 51 9.73 -2.93 -15.90
CA ARG A 51 10.55 -3.56 -16.95
C ARG A 51 9.70 -4.09 -18.10
N ARG A 52 8.55 -4.70 -17.80
CA ARG A 52 7.66 -5.26 -18.81
C ARG A 52 7.07 -4.19 -19.72
N VAL A 53 6.81 -2.99 -19.18
CA VAL A 53 6.41 -1.82 -19.96
C VAL A 53 7.57 -1.33 -20.82
N GLY A 54 8.77 -1.17 -20.23
CA GLY A 54 9.99 -0.87 -20.96
C GLY A 54 9.92 0.39 -21.83
N ALA A 55 10.77 0.44 -22.86
CA ALA A 55 10.83 1.57 -23.79
C ALA A 55 9.65 1.59 -24.78
N ASP A 56 9.20 0.41 -25.22
CA ASP A 56 8.17 0.25 -26.26
C ASP A 56 6.74 0.47 -25.73
N GLY A 57 6.55 0.34 -24.42
CA GLY A 57 5.25 0.38 -23.80
C GLY A 57 4.42 -0.89 -24.04
N ILE A 58 3.18 -0.85 -23.55
CA ILE A 58 2.22 -1.94 -23.74
C ILE A 58 0.94 -1.36 -24.34
N ARG A 59 0.58 -1.82 -25.55
CA ARG A 59 -0.73 -1.52 -26.12
C ARG A 59 -1.81 -2.15 -25.25
N LEU A 60 -2.70 -1.32 -24.70
CA LEU A 60 -3.84 -1.77 -23.91
C LEU A 60 -4.94 -2.31 -24.84
N THR A 61 -5.82 -3.13 -24.27
CA THR A 61 -7.07 -3.53 -24.93
C THR A 61 -7.97 -2.31 -25.15
N LYS A 62 -9.03 -2.46 -25.96
CA LYS A 62 -10.03 -1.40 -26.17
C LYS A 62 -10.66 -0.90 -24.86
N ALA A 63 -10.77 -1.77 -23.86
CA ALA A 63 -11.30 -1.44 -22.53
C ALA A 63 -10.24 -0.82 -21.58
N GLY A 64 -9.01 -0.58 -22.04
CA GLY A 64 -7.95 0.01 -21.22
C GLY A 64 -7.26 -0.97 -20.27
N HIS A 65 -7.40 -2.27 -20.50
CA HIS A 65 -6.75 -3.32 -19.72
C HIS A 65 -5.43 -3.78 -20.31
N LEU A 66 -4.57 -4.38 -19.49
CA LEU A 66 -3.42 -5.13 -19.97
C LEU A 66 -3.87 -6.25 -20.94
N PRO A 67 -3.12 -6.51 -22.03
CA PRO A 67 -3.47 -7.57 -22.96
C PRO A 67 -3.32 -8.95 -22.29
N PRO A 68 -4.12 -9.96 -22.68
CA PRO A 68 -4.12 -11.28 -22.04
C PRO A 68 -2.75 -11.92 -21.89
N ALA A 69 -1.88 -11.80 -22.91
CA ALA A 69 -0.53 -12.35 -22.86
C ALA A 69 0.31 -11.79 -21.69
N VAL A 70 0.17 -10.49 -21.39
CA VAL A 70 0.87 -9.86 -20.26
C VAL A 70 0.27 -10.30 -18.93
N VAL A 71 -1.06 -10.48 -18.87
CA VAL A 71 -1.74 -10.96 -17.65
C VAL A 71 -1.34 -12.40 -17.34
N VAL A 72 -1.31 -13.28 -18.35
CA VAL A 72 -0.84 -14.66 -18.21
C VAL A 72 0.60 -14.67 -17.70
N GLN A 73 1.50 -13.89 -18.31
CA GLN A 73 2.88 -13.78 -17.86
C GLN A 73 2.98 -13.34 -16.39
N ALA A 74 2.23 -12.32 -15.99
CA ALA A 74 2.19 -11.87 -14.60
C ALA A 74 1.70 -12.97 -13.65
N SER A 75 0.64 -13.69 -14.05
CA SER A 75 0.03 -14.75 -13.23
C SER A 75 0.91 -15.98 -13.07
N THR A 76 1.83 -16.23 -14.01
CA THR A 76 2.78 -17.33 -13.96
C THR A 76 4.03 -16.96 -13.17
N GLU A 77 4.47 -15.70 -13.26
CA GLU A 77 5.69 -15.23 -12.60
C GLU A 77 5.52 -15.06 -11.08
N PHE A 78 4.31 -14.66 -10.64
CA PHE A 78 4.06 -14.33 -9.24
C PHE A 78 2.82 -15.03 -8.69
N ASP A 79 2.90 -15.35 -7.41
CA ASP A 79 1.73 -15.66 -6.61
C ASP A 79 1.09 -14.35 -6.12
N TRP A 80 -0.07 -14.02 -6.69
CA TRP A 80 -0.80 -12.80 -6.39
C TRP A 80 -1.76 -12.96 -5.19
N ASP A 81 -1.79 -14.13 -4.54
CA ASP A 81 -2.79 -14.47 -3.53
C ASP A 81 -4.21 -14.31 -4.07
N TRP A 82 -4.41 -14.84 -5.27
CA TRP A 82 -5.61 -14.67 -6.06
C TRP A 82 -5.90 -15.96 -6.83
N PRO A 83 -7.18 -16.29 -7.14
CA PRO A 83 -7.51 -17.44 -7.96
C PRO A 83 -6.65 -17.53 -9.23
N THR A 84 -6.00 -18.69 -9.40
CA THR A 84 -5.06 -18.97 -10.50
C THR A 84 -5.76 -18.99 -11.86
N GLY A 85 -4.99 -18.75 -12.94
CA GLY A 85 -5.49 -18.91 -14.33
C GLY A 85 -6.17 -17.67 -14.91
N ALA A 86 -5.97 -16.49 -14.30
CA ALA A 86 -6.50 -15.24 -14.84
C ALA A 86 -5.79 -14.85 -16.15
N ASN A 87 -6.57 -14.68 -17.22
CA ASN A 87 -6.10 -14.16 -18.52
C ASN A 87 -6.68 -12.78 -18.87
N ARG A 88 -7.48 -12.20 -17.97
CA ARG A 88 -8.02 -10.84 -18.06
C ARG A 88 -7.59 -10.08 -16.83
N GLU A 89 -7.11 -8.86 -17.02
CA GLU A 89 -6.69 -8.01 -15.90
C GLU A 89 -7.83 -7.76 -14.90
N SER A 90 -9.07 -7.64 -15.39
CA SER A 90 -10.27 -7.54 -14.55
C SER A 90 -10.46 -8.73 -13.60
N ASN A 91 -9.87 -9.88 -13.94
CA ASN A 91 -9.95 -11.11 -13.15
C ASN A 91 -8.70 -11.30 -12.27
N LEU A 92 -7.73 -10.38 -12.31
CA LEU A 92 -6.53 -10.34 -11.47
C LEU A 92 -6.43 -8.97 -10.80
N LEU A 93 -7.34 -8.72 -9.85
CA LEU A 93 -7.51 -7.42 -9.19
C LEU A 93 -6.20 -6.86 -8.59
N PRO A 94 -5.33 -7.64 -7.92
CA PRO A 94 -4.07 -7.14 -7.40
C PRO A 94 -3.15 -6.51 -8.47
N LEU A 95 -3.09 -7.09 -9.68
CA LEU A 95 -2.32 -6.54 -10.79
C LEU A 95 -2.94 -5.23 -11.30
N ALA A 96 -4.26 -5.19 -11.42
CA ALA A 96 -5.00 -4.00 -11.85
C ALA A 96 -4.77 -2.82 -10.89
N GLU A 97 -4.86 -3.08 -9.59
CA GLU A 97 -4.63 -2.09 -8.53
C GLU A 97 -3.17 -1.64 -8.49
N LEU A 98 -2.21 -2.56 -8.65
CA LEU A 98 -0.80 -2.23 -8.77
C LEU A 98 -0.57 -1.26 -9.93
N ARG A 99 -1.06 -1.59 -11.13
CA ARG A 99 -0.93 -0.69 -12.28
C ARG A 99 -1.60 0.65 -12.04
N ALA A 100 -2.79 0.67 -11.44
CA ALA A 100 -3.50 1.91 -11.11
C ALA A 100 -2.69 2.78 -10.13
N HIS A 101 -2.11 2.17 -9.10
CA HIS A 101 -1.27 2.87 -8.13
C HIS A 101 0.00 3.43 -8.77
N LEU A 102 0.72 2.64 -9.57
CA LEU A 102 1.93 3.09 -10.29
C LEU A 102 1.65 4.25 -11.26
N ARG A 103 0.44 4.32 -11.82
CA ARG A 103 -0.02 5.51 -12.57
C ARG A 103 -0.27 6.70 -11.65
N ALA A 104 -0.98 6.50 -10.55
CA ALA A 104 -1.31 7.57 -9.60
C ALA A 104 -0.07 8.23 -9.00
N VAL A 105 1.00 7.45 -8.76
CA VAL A 105 2.28 7.96 -8.21
C VAL A 105 3.29 8.34 -9.30
N GLY A 106 2.83 8.47 -10.56
CA GLY A 106 3.59 9.08 -11.65
C GLY A 106 4.74 8.22 -12.20
N LEU A 107 4.70 6.90 -12.05
CA LEU A 107 5.67 5.97 -12.66
C LEU A 107 5.20 5.49 -14.03
N LEU A 108 3.89 5.38 -14.22
CA LEU A 108 3.25 4.98 -15.47
C LEU A 108 2.32 6.08 -15.99
N ARG A 109 2.13 6.13 -17.30
CA ARG A 109 1.12 6.96 -17.95
C ARG A 109 0.45 6.19 -19.09
N VAL A 110 -0.74 6.63 -19.49
CA VAL A 110 -1.41 6.10 -20.69
C VAL A 110 -1.49 7.21 -21.72
N SER A 111 -1.06 6.95 -22.95
CA SER A 111 -1.18 7.86 -24.09
C SER A 111 -1.65 7.08 -25.30
N LYS A 112 -2.72 7.55 -25.96
CA LYS A 112 -3.30 6.93 -27.18
C LYS A 112 -3.48 5.40 -27.06
N GLY A 113 -3.95 4.94 -25.90
CA GLY A 113 -4.17 3.51 -25.61
C GLY A 113 -2.91 2.69 -25.35
N VAL A 114 -1.75 3.32 -25.15
CA VAL A 114 -0.48 2.66 -24.82
C VAL A 114 -0.09 3.04 -23.39
N LEU A 115 0.19 2.03 -22.56
CA LEU A 115 0.80 2.18 -21.25
C LEU A 115 2.30 2.39 -21.42
N LEU A 116 2.84 3.46 -20.85
CA LEU A 116 4.22 3.90 -21.01
C LEU A 116 4.84 4.20 -19.65
N LEU A 117 6.16 4.06 -19.56
CA LEU A 117 6.95 4.64 -18.46
C LEU A 117 6.93 6.17 -18.55
N THR A 118 6.85 6.83 -17.40
CA THR A 118 7.26 8.24 -17.28
C THR A 118 8.78 8.34 -17.20
N SER A 119 9.34 9.55 -17.25
CA SER A 119 10.78 9.76 -17.02
C SER A 119 11.21 9.22 -15.64
N ARG A 120 10.37 9.44 -14.61
CA ARG A 120 10.58 8.90 -13.27
C ARG A 120 10.47 7.38 -13.24
N GLY A 121 9.45 6.80 -13.88
CA GLY A 121 9.29 5.35 -13.98
C GLY A 121 10.49 4.66 -14.61
N ARG A 122 11.06 5.27 -15.66
CA ARG A 122 12.28 4.78 -16.32
C ARG A 122 13.51 4.85 -15.39
N ALA A 123 13.70 5.97 -14.71
CA ALA A 123 14.82 6.15 -13.80
C ALA A 123 14.76 5.19 -12.59
N LEU A 124 13.55 4.89 -12.10
CA LEU A 124 13.36 4.07 -10.91
C LEU A 124 13.25 2.57 -11.17
N ALA A 125 13.04 2.13 -12.42
CA ALA A 125 12.89 0.71 -12.75
C ALA A 125 14.08 -0.15 -12.28
N GLU A 126 15.30 0.36 -12.45
CA GLU A 126 16.56 -0.32 -12.08
C GLU A 126 17.21 0.27 -10.82
N ALA A 127 16.46 1.05 -10.03
CA ALA A 127 16.97 1.80 -8.89
C ALA A 127 16.18 1.40 -7.61
N PRO A 128 16.38 0.17 -7.09
CA PRO A 128 15.47 -0.43 -6.10
C PRO A 128 15.38 0.38 -4.81
N ARG A 129 16.49 0.94 -4.33
CA ARG A 129 16.47 1.81 -3.14
C ARG A 129 15.61 3.06 -3.37
N GLN A 130 15.79 3.74 -4.50
CA GLN A 130 15.05 4.96 -4.81
C GLN A 130 13.57 4.66 -5.07
N LEU A 131 13.27 3.54 -5.75
CA LEU A 131 11.91 3.06 -5.97
C LEU A 131 11.20 2.72 -4.65
N TRP A 132 11.90 2.05 -3.73
CA TRP A 132 11.36 1.71 -2.41
C TRP A 132 10.94 2.96 -1.65
N TRP A 133 11.82 3.97 -1.59
CA TRP A 133 11.52 5.25 -0.94
C TRP A 133 10.40 6.02 -1.65
N HIS A 134 10.38 6.02 -2.98
CA HIS A 134 9.30 6.65 -3.74
C HIS A 134 7.93 6.06 -3.39
N LEU A 135 7.83 4.73 -3.32
CA LEU A 135 6.58 4.05 -2.95
C LEU A 135 6.21 4.31 -1.49
N ALA A 136 7.17 4.23 -0.55
CA ALA A 136 6.90 4.53 0.86
C ALA A 136 6.32 5.95 1.02
N ARG A 137 6.89 6.92 0.31
CA ARG A 137 6.44 8.33 0.34
C ARG A 137 5.09 8.58 -0.32
N THR A 138 4.60 7.66 -1.15
CA THR A 138 3.39 7.86 -1.94
C THR A 138 2.28 6.87 -1.62
N ILE A 139 2.54 5.88 -0.75
CA ILE A 139 1.58 4.83 -0.42
C ILE A 139 0.32 5.39 0.26
N HIS A 140 0.44 6.48 1.00
CA HIS A 140 -0.67 7.14 1.71
C HIS A 140 -1.57 7.98 0.80
N LEU A 141 -1.16 8.26 -0.45
CA LEU A 141 -1.94 9.12 -1.35
C LEU A 141 -3.32 8.52 -1.64
N SER A 142 -4.36 9.25 -1.23
CA SER A 142 -5.75 9.10 -1.64
C SER A 142 -6.37 10.48 -1.87
N ARG A 143 -7.45 10.54 -2.65
CA ARG A 143 -8.25 11.76 -2.83
C ARG A 143 -9.33 11.92 -1.75
N LYS A 144 -9.58 10.86 -0.97
CA LYS A 144 -10.59 10.86 0.08
C LYS A 144 -9.89 10.99 1.45
N PRO A 145 -10.32 11.94 2.30
CA PRO A 145 -9.76 12.08 3.64
C PRO A 145 -9.88 10.79 4.48
N ALA A 146 -11.04 10.13 4.46
CA ALA A 146 -11.28 8.88 5.18
C ALA A 146 -10.29 7.77 4.78
N ASP A 147 -10.04 7.59 3.48
CA ASP A 147 -9.05 6.63 3.00
C ASP A 147 -7.65 7.00 3.51
N SER A 148 -7.29 8.28 3.49
CA SER A 148 -5.95 8.74 3.91
C SER A 148 -5.71 8.44 5.39
N ASP A 149 -6.70 8.73 6.24
CA ASP A 149 -6.65 8.40 7.67
C ASP A 149 -6.58 6.89 7.90
N ALA A 150 -7.42 6.11 7.21
CA ALA A 150 -7.43 4.66 7.31
C ALA A 150 -6.08 4.06 6.90
N ILE A 151 -5.45 4.60 5.85
CA ILE A 151 -4.14 4.15 5.38
C ILE A 151 -3.05 4.55 6.38
N ASN A 152 -3.10 5.75 6.94
CA ASN A 152 -2.12 6.18 7.94
C ASN A 152 -2.21 5.31 9.22
N LEU A 153 -3.42 5.02 9.70
CA LEU A 153 -3.65 4.09 10.81
C LEU A 153 -3.17 2.67 10.47
N LEU A 154 -3.46 2.17 9.26
CA LEU A 154 -2.95 0.89 8.77
C LEU A 154 -1.42 0.85 8.87
N LEU A 155 -0.73 1.89 8.40
CA LEU A 155 0.73 1.98 8.46
C LEU A 155 1.24 2.03 9.91
N VAL A 156 0.55 2.72 10.82
CA VAL A 156 0.90 2.72 12.26
C VAL A 156 0.84 1.29 12.82
N LEU A 157 -0.24 0.56 12.56
CA LEU A 157 -0.41 -0.82 13.03
C LEU A 157 0.64 -1.77 12.41
N ILE A 158 0.98 -1.59 11.13
CA ILE A 158 2.05 -2.35 10.47
C ILE A 158 3.42 -2.02 11.10
N ALA A 159 3.72 -0.75 11.35
CA ALA A 159 4.98 -0.34 11.96
C ALA A 159 5.15 -0.90 13.38
N ARG A 160 4.06 -0.94 14.17
CA ARG A 160 3.99 -1.53 15.52
C ARG A 160 4.41 -3.00 15.56
N ARG A 161 4.05 -3.77 14.54
CA ARG A 161 4.16 -5.25 14.55
C ARG A 161 3.32 -5.86 15.68
N GLY A 162 3.53 -7.15 15.96
CA GLY A 162 2.89 -7.85 17.09
C GLY A 162 1.41 -8.15 16.92
N PHE A 163 0.91 -8.12 15.67
CA PHE A 163 -0.39 -8.66 15.31
C PHE A 163 -0.16 -9.97 14.56
N ASP A 164 -0.60 -11.06 15.15
CA ASP A 164 -0.72 -12.40 14.55
C ASP A 164 -2.19 -12.77 14.29
N GLU A 165 -3.13 -12.12 14.97
CA GLU A 165 -4.58 -12.26 14.78
C GLU A 165 -5.18 -11.15 13.89
N ALA A 166 -5.74 -11.53 12.73
CA ALA A 166 -6.39 -10.59 11.81
C ALA A 166 -7.61 -9.86 12.43
N GLU A 167 -8.33 -10.52 13.34
CA GLU A 167 -9.52 -9.94 13.96
C GLU A 167 -9.15 -8.75 14.84
N LEU A 168 -8.20 -8.92 15.77
CA LEU A 168 -7.69 -7.84 16.61
C LEU A 168 -7.13 -6.68 15.77
N PHE A 169 -6.40 -6.99 14.70
CA PHE A 169 -5.87 -5.96 13.79
C PHE A 169 -6.99 -5.09 13.19
N THR A 170 -8.03 -5.72 12.64
CA THR A 170 -9.14 -4.99 12.00
C THR A 170 -10.01 -4.25 13.00
N GLN A 171 -10.18 -4.77 14.23
CA GLN A 171 -10.84 -4.06 15.33
C GLN A 171 -10.05 -2.80 15.73
N MET A 172 -8.73 -2.90 15.86
CA MET A 172 -7.87 -1.74 16.16
C MET A 172 -7.92 -0.68 15.07
N LEU A 173 -8.00 -1.09 13.80
CA LEU A 173 -8.16 -0.17 12.67
C LEU A 173 -9.51 0.56 12.73
N ALA A 174 -10.60 -0.16 12.99
CA ALA A 174 -11.94 0.43 13.14
C ALA A 174 -12.00 1.40 14.31
N LEU A 175 -11.48 1.00 15.48
CA LEU A 175 -11.42 1.85 16.67
C LEU A 175 -10.60 3.11 16.40
N GLY A 176 -9.44 3.01 15.76
CA GLY A 176 -8.63 4.17 15.40
C GLY A 176 -9.35 5.16 14.47
N LEU A 177 -10.19 4.67 13.56
CA LEU A 177 -11.01 5.52 12.70
C LEU A 177 -12.13 6.22 13.49
N GLU A 178 -12.79 5.51 14.39
CA GLU A 178 -13.80 6.08 15.28
C GLU A 178 -13.22 7.18 16.18
N THR A 179 -12.01 6.99 16.71
CA THR A 179 -11.38 8.01 17.56
C THR A 179 -11.01 9.26 16.78
N LEU A 180 -10.84 9.17 15.45
CA LEU A 180 -10.70 10.32 14.54
C LEU A 180 -12.05 10.95 14.13
N GLY A 181 -13.17 10.42 14.63
CA GLY A 181 -14.52 10.90 14.35
C GLY A 181 -15.17 10.29 13.11
N TRP A 182 -14.57 9.26 12.50
CA TRP A 182 -15.21 8.56 11.38
C TRP A 182 -16.29 7.59 11.88
N VAL A 183 -17.48 7.67 11.29
CA VAL A 183 -18.63 6.82 11.61
C VAL A 183 -19.26 6.27 10.33
N ALA A 184 -20.11 5.25 10.45
CA ALA A 184 -20.90 4.76 9.34
C ALA A 184 -21.93 5.81 8.87
N PRO A 185 -22.47 5.71 7.63
CA PRO A 185 -23.42 6.70 7.09
C PRO A 185 -24.71 6.87 7.91
N ASP A 186 -25.10 5.85 8.65
CA ASP A 186 -26.25 5.84 9.57
C ASP A 186 -25.91 6.35 10.99
N GLY A 187 -24.66 6.80 11.20
CA GLY A 187 -24.15 7.27 12.49
C GLY A 187 -23.73 6.14 13.44
N ALA A 188 -23.80 4.88 13.00
CA ALA A 188 -23.35 3.74 13.81
C ALA A 188 -21.82 3.65 13.88
N ARG A 189 -21.35 2.84 14.83
CA ARG A 189 -19.94 2.46 14.96
C ARG A 189 -19.43 1.77 13.69
N LEU A 190 -18.17 2.01 13.35
CA LEU A 190 -17.53 1.38 12.19
C LEU A 190 -17.25 -0.08 12.51
N SER A 191 -17.79 -0.98 11.68
CA SER A 191 -17.42 -2.39 11.77
C SER A 191 -16.00 -2.62 11.25
N SER A 192 -15.31 -3.63 11.81
CA SER A 192 -14.00 -4.11 11.33
C SER A 192 -14.01 -4.41 9.83
N HIS A 193 -15.15 -4.90 9.31
CA HIS A 193 -15.33 -5.17 7.89
C HIS A 193 -15.28 -3.89 7.04
N VAL A 194 -15.97 -2.83 7.46
CA VAL A 194 -15.97 -1.53 6.75
C VAL A 194 -14.59 -0.90 6.81
N ALA A 195 -13.93 -0.90 7.98
CA ALA A 195 -12.58 -0.39 8.13
C ALA A 195 -11.58 -1.12 7.21
N MET A 196 -11.68 -2.45 7.14
CA MET A 196 -10.86 -3.27 6.25
C MET A 196 -11.16 -3.00 4.78
N ALA A 197 -12.42 -2.80 4.41
CA ALA A 197 -12.83 -2.51 3.03
C ALA A 197 -12.24 -1.18 2.53
N LEU A 198 -12.15 -0.15 3.39
CA LEU A 198 -11.52 1.14 3.05
C LEU A 198 -10.05 0.97 2.67
N VAL A 199 -9.32 0.12 3.38
CA VAL A 199 -7.88 -0.09 3.14
C VAL A 199 -7.57 -1.25 2.20
N ALA A 200 -8.56 -2.05 1.80
CA ALA A 200 -8.35 -3.29 1.04
C ALA A 200 -7.48 -3.12 -0.22
N PRO A 201 -7.63 -2.05 -1.04
CA PRO A 201 -6.73 -1.82 -2.17
C PRO A 201 -5.28 -1.61 -1.72
N LYS A 202 -5.03 -0.80 -0.68
CA LYS A 202 -3.68 -0.58 -0.16
C LYS A 202 -3.11 -1.80 0.54
N TRP A 203 -3.94 -2.55 1.25
CA TRP A 203 -3.59 -3.83 1.84
C TRP A 203 -3.05 -4.80 0.80
N ARG A 204 -3.77 -4.99 -0.32
CA ARG A 204 -3.33 -5.84 -1.43
C ARG A 204 -2.01 -5.35 -2.02
N LEU A 205 -1.84 -4.04 -2.20
CA LEU A 205 -0.55 -3.48 -2.65
C LEU A 205 0.59 -3.77 -1.67
N LEU A 206 0.37 -3.59 -0.37
CA LEU A 206 1.37 -3.89 0.66
C LEU A 206 1.70 -5.39 0.70
N ASN A 207 0.72 -6.25 0.45
CA ASN A 207 0.95 -7.68 0.27
C ASN A 207 1.89 -7.97 -0.91
N GLN A 208 1.66 -7.30 -2.06
CA GLN A 208 2.57 -7.39 -3.21
C GLN A 208 3.96 -6.81 -2.95
N LEU A 209 4.11 -5.96 -1.93
CA LEU A 209 5.40 -5.43 -1.49
C LEU A 209 6.11 -6.32 -0.44
N GLY A 210 5.56 -7.50 -0.12
CA GLY A 210 6.14 -8.39 0.89
C GLY A 210 6.11 -7.80 2.31
N VAL A 211 5.16 -6.91 2.60
CA VAL A 211 4.96 -6.36 3.95
C VAL A 211 4.55 -7.45 4.93
N PHE A 212 3.83 -8.45 4.45
CA PHE A 212 3.35 -9.59 5.22
C PHE A 212 4.07 -10.86 4.79
N ALA A 213 4.58 -11.64 5.75
CA ALA A 213 5.00 -13.01 5.52
C ALA A 213 3.78 -13.92 5.69
N ARG A 214 3.56 -14.75 4.68
CA ARG A 214 2.41 -15.64 4.59
C ARG A 214 2.66 -16.90 5.41
N THR A 215 1.64 -17.35 6.11
CA THR A 215 1.53 -18.72 6.58
C THR A 215 0.84 -19.51 5.48
N PRO A 216 1.47 -20.54 4.88
CA PRO A 216 0.83 -21.33 3.83
C PRO A 216 -0.52 -21.89 4.30
N ASN A 217 -1.56 -21.75 3.47
CA ASN A 217 -2.94 -22.20 3.74
C ASN A 217 -3.65 -21.55 4.93
N ASP A 218 -3.13 -20.45 5.46
CA ASP A 218 -3.76 -19.70 6.55
C ASP A 218 -3.91 -18.22 6.18
N TYR A 219 -5.13 -17.86 5.77
CA TYR A 219 -5.49 -16.51 5.37
C TYR A 219 -5.87 -15.62 6.57
N ARG A 220 -5.95 -16.19 7.78
CA ARG A 220 -6.29 -15.46 9.01
C ARG A 220 -5.06 -15.09 9.82
N HIS A 221 -3.97 -15.83 9.67
CA HIS A 221 -2.71 -15.55 10.35
C HIS A 221 -1.62 -15.14 9.35
N TRP A 222 -1.08 -13.97 9.58
CA TRP A 222 0.02 -13.40 8.82
C TRP A 222 0.95 -12.70 9.80
N THR A 223 2.21 -12.55 9.43
CA THR A 223 3.17 -11.83 10.27
C THR A 223 3.74 -10.64 9.53
N ILE A 224 3.95 -9.54 10.24
CA ILE A 224 4.57 -8.35 9.65
C ILE A 224 6.07 -8.59 9.53
N THR A 225 6.58 -8.54 8.30
CA THR A 225 8.01 -8.72 8.04
C THR A 225 8.81 -7.53 8.58
N PRO A 226 10.09 -7.72 8.93
CA PRO A 226 10.95 -6.59 9.28
C PRO A 226 11.02 -5.52 8.18
N GLY A 227 10.97 -5.93 6.91
CA GLY A 227 10.90 -5.04 5.75
C GLY A 227 9.58 -4.28 5.67
N GLY A 228 8.46 -4.94 5.98
CA GLY A 228 7.13 -4.33 6.04
C GLY A 228 7.02 -3.26 7.11
N ALA A 229 7.49 -3.55 8.33
CA ALA A 229 7.55 -2.56 9.40
C ALA A 229 8.48 -1.38 9.04
N ALA A 230 9.62 -1.65 8.41
CA ALA A 230 10.51 -0.61 7.90
C ALA A 230 9.83 0.26 6.82
N PHE A 231 9.08 -0.33 5.90
CA PHE A 231 8.34 0.38 4.86
C PHE A 231 7.25 1.27 5.46
N ALA A 232 6.49 0.75 6.43
CA ALA A 232 5.47 1.53 7.12
C ALA A 232 6.05 2.71 7.90
N ARG A 233 7.16 2.51 8.62
CA ARG A 233 7.88 3.60 9.29
C ARG A 233 8.37 4.65 8.29
N ALA A 234 8.96 4.23 7.17
CA ALA A 234 9.38 5.15 6.11
C ALA A 234 8.21 5.96 5.54
N ALA A 235 7.06 5.34 5.35
CA ALA A 235 5.85 6.03 4.90
C ALA A 235 5.38 7.09 5.91
N LEU A 236 5.38 6.76 7.21
CA LEU A 236 4.99 7.67 8.30
C LEU A 236 6.01 8.77 8.60
N GLN A 237 7.27 8.57 8.23
CA GLN A 237 8.33 9.59 8.31
C GLN A 237 8.21 10.65 7.21
N THR A 238 7.47 10.36 6.13
CA THR A 238 7.35 11.25 4.98
C THR A 238 6.59 12.51 5.38
N ASP A 239 7.12 13.67 5.04
CA ASP A 239 6.36 14.91 5.15
C ASP A 239 5.30 14.90 4.05
N VAL A 240 4.04 15.11 4.43
CA VAL A 240 2.98 15.38 3.47
C VAL A 240 3.34 16.72 2.83
N GLU A 241 4.05 16.67 1.71
CA GLU A 241 4.12 17.81 0.80
C GLU A 241 2.67 18.13 0.47
N SER A 242 2.21 19.28 0.95
CA SER A 242 0.97 19.87 0.49
C SER A 242 1.04 19.84 -1.03
N ARG A 243 0.02 19.29 -1.66
CA ARG A 243 -0.23 19.63 -3.05
C ARG A 243 -0.56 21.12 -3.02
N ASP A 244 0.47 21.93 -3.16
CA ASP A 244 0.31 23.33 -3.51
C ASP A 244 -0.55 23.36 -4.78
N ASP A 245 -1.51 24.26 -4.72
CA ASP A 245 -2.64 24.44 -5.62
C ASP A 245 -2.23 24.48 -7.10
N ASP A 246 -3.07 23.85 -7.94
CA ASP A 246 -3.25 24.22 -9.35
C ASP A 246 -4.49 25.14 -9.43
#